data_AF-A0A6A7N690-F1
#
_entry.id   AF-A0A6A7N690-F1
#
_cell.length_a   1.000
_cell.length_b   1.000
_cell.length_c   1.000
_cell.angle_alpha   90.00
_cell.angle_beta   90.00
_cell.angle_gamma   90.00
#
_symmetry.space_group_name_H-M   'P 1'
#
loop_
_entity.id
_entity.type
_entity.pdbx_description
1 polymer ?
#
loop_
_entity_poly.entity_id
_entity_poly.type
_entity_poly.pdbx_seq_one_letter_code
_entity_poly.pdbx_strand_id
1 'polypeptide(L)' 'MDIVQSKLYYFTKSWNQVRTIAPAPAYRGQAMWAVERTAGANAGKRMDVPASALVTRRR' A
#
# COMPACT_ATOMS: atom_id res chain seq x y z
N MET A 1 -2.05 -9.37 -9.07
CA MET A 1 -3.07 -8.90 -8.11
C MET A 1 -3.29 -7.45 -8.41
N ASP A 2 -4.52 -7.08 -8.76
CA ASP A 2 -4.85 -5.72 -9.09
C ASP A 2 -5.16 -4.95 -7.81
N ILE A 3 -4.37 -3.91 -7.56
CA ILE A 3 -4.57 -3.02 -6.42
C ILE A 3 -5.70 -2.05 -6.78
N VAL A 4 -6.68 -1.92 -5.89
CA VAL A 4 -7.85 -1.08 -6.09
C VAL A 4 -7.71 0.17 -5.26
N GLN A 5 -7.93 1.32 -5.87
CA GLN A 5 -7.91 2.62 -5.20
C GLN A 5 -8.87 2.66 -4.01
N SER A 6 -8.50 3.40 -2.96
CA SER A 6 -9.30 3.57 -1.73
C SER A 6 -9.64 2.30 -0.95
N LYS A 7 -9.03 1.14 -1.27
CA LYS A 7 -9.13 -0.08 -0.45
C LYS A 7 -8.04 -0.16 0.62
N LEU A 8 -8.32 -0.98 1.64
CA LEU A 8 -7.37 -1.32 2.69
C LEU A 8 -6.55 -2.53 2.29
N TYR A 9 -5.25 -2.40 2.49
CA TYR A 9 -4.25 -3.44 2.30
C TYR A 9 -3.32 -3.49 3.51
N TYR A 10 -2.44 -4.48 3.52
CA TYR A 10 -1.42 -4.65 4.55
C TYR A 10 -0.05 -4.80 3.90
N PHE A 11 0.98 -4.27 4.54
CA PHE A 11 2.34 -4.56 4.13
C PHE A 11 2.70 -6.01 4.41
N THR A 12 3.26 -6.72 3.43
CA THR A 12 3.67 -8.13 3.55
C THR A 12 4.62 -8.39 4.72
N LYS A 13 5.58 -7.49 4.97
CA LYS A 13 6.61 -7.67 6.00
C LYS A 13 6.16 -7.30 7.41
N SER A 14 5.36 -6.24 7.55
CA SER A 14 5.05 -5.64 8.85
C SER A 14 3.60 -5.77 9.28
N TRP A 15 2.72 -6.22 8.39
CA TRP A 15 1.27 -6.29 8.61
C TRP A 15 0.63 -4.96 9.04
N ASN A 16 1.32 -3.84 8.84
CA ASN A 16 0.73 -2.53 9.04
C ASN A 16 -0.32 -2.27 7.96
N GLN A 17 -1.50 -1.85 8.39
CA GLN A 17 -2.59 -1.51 7.51
C GLN A 17 -2.34 -0.17 6.81
N VAL A 18 -2.66 -0.15 5.52
CA VAL A 18 -2.58 1.04 4.68
C VAL A 18 -3.82 1.16 3.80
N ARG A 19 -4.16 2.39 3.42
CA ARG A 19 -5.16 2.71 2.42
C ARG A 19 -4.46 3.13 1.14
N THR A 20 -4.81 2.54 0.01
CA THR A 20 -4.31 2.96 -1.30
C THR A 20 -4.94 4.27 -1.74
N ILE A 21 -4.12 5.18 -2.27
CA ILE A 21 -4.55 6.51 -2.71
C ILE A 21 -4.66 6.59 -4.23
N ALA A 22 -3.60 6.20 -4.96
CA ALA A 22 -3.55 6.24 -6.42
C ALA A 22 -2.34 5.42 -6.94
N PRO A 23 -2.32 5.04 -8.22
CA PRO A 23 -1.10 4.58 -8.88
C PRO A 23 -0.01 5.65 -8.78
N ALA A 24 1.22 5.24 -8.53
CA ALA A 24 2.40 6.11 -8.49
C ALA A 24 3.32 5.82 -9.68
N PRO A 25 4.24 6.74 -10.03
CA PRO A 25 5.23 6.49 -11.07
C PRO A 25 5.99 5.18 -10.82
N ALA A 26 6.14 4.37 -11.87
CA ALA A 26 6.86 3.13 -11.77
C ALA A 26 8.33 3.38 -11.38
N TYR A 27 8.85 2.56 -10.47
CA TYR A 27 10.24 2.63 -10.05
C TYR A 27 10.98 1.38 -10.51
N ARG A 28 12.02 1.54 -11.32
CA ARG A 28 12.82 0.42 -11.87
C ARG A 28 11.96 -0.67 -12.55
N GLY A 29 10.94 -0.25 -13.31
CA GLY A 29 10.03 -1.16 -14.01
C GLY A 29 8.98 -1.83 -13.11
N GLN A 30 8.94 -1.50 -11.82
CA GLN A 30 7.98 -2.04 -10.87
C GLN A 30 6.77 -1.11 -10.72
N ALA A 31 5.56 -1.67 -10.76
CA ALA A 31 4.34 -0.93 -10.49
C ALA A 31 4.30 -0.46 -9.02
N MET A 32 4.08 0.84 -8.85
CA MET A 32 4.08 1.50 -7.54
C MET A 32 2.69 2.04 -7.23
N TRP A 33 2.38 2.17 -5.94
CA TRP A 33 1.15 2.76 -5.43
C TRP A 33 1.46 3.73 -4.30
N ALA A 34 0.83 4.90 -4.37
CA ALA A 34 0.76 5.81 -3.25
C ALA A 34 -0.21 5.23 -2.21
N VAL A 35 0.26 5.10 -0.98
CA VAL A 35 -0.53 4.58 0.14
C VAL A 35 -0.40 5.49 1.36
N GLU A 36 -1.40 5.43 2.22
CA GLU A 36 -1.43 6.12 3.52
C GLU A 36 -1.55 5.09 4.64
N ARG A 37 -0.74 5.22 5.68
CA ARG A 37 -0.89 4.38 6.88
C ARG A 37 -2.15 4.76 7.64
N THR A 38 -2.98 3.76 7.97
CA THR A 38 -4.26 3.99 8.64
C THR A 38 -4.20 3.82 10.16
N ALA A 39 -3.09 3.28 10.69
CA ALA A 39 -2.96 2.95 12.11
C ALA A 39 -1.53 3.10 12.63
N GLY A 40 -1.40 3.15 13.96
CA GLY A 40 -0.13 3.25 14.69
C GLY A 40 0.45 4.66 14.71
N ALA A 41 1.69 4.78 15.23
CA ALA A 41 2.38 6.07 15.39
C ALA A 41 2.67 6.82 14.08
N ASN A 42 2.49 6.16 12.93
CA ASN A 42 2.70 6.73 11.60
C ASN A 42 1.38 6.91 10.82
N ALA A 43 0.23 6.90 11.48
CA ALA A 43 -1.05 7.13 10.83
C ALA A 43 -1.05 8.49 10.08
N GLY A 44 -1.62 8.52 8.88
CA GLY A 44 -1.63 9.69 7.99
C GLY A 44 -0.36 9.86 7.14
N LYS A 45 0.72 9.13 7.41
CA LYS A 45 1.94 9.19 6.59
C LYS A 45 1.71 8.54 5.23
N ARG A 46 2.07 9.28 4.17
CA ARG A 46 2.03 8.82 2.78
C ARG A 46 3.37 8.31 2.29
N MET A 47 3.34 7.31 1.41
CA MET A 47 4.52 6.76 0.76
C MET A 47 4.15 6.01 -0.52
N ASP A 48 5.10 5.96 -1.45
CA ASP A 48 4.99 5.13 -2.65
C ASP A 48 5.64 3.78 -2.38
N VAL A 49 4.89 2.72 -2.62
CA VAL A 49 5.32 1.34 -2.34
C VAL A 49 5.08 0.45 -3.55
N PRO A 50 5.86 -0.62 -3.73
CA PRO A 50 5.58 -1.59 -4.76
C PRO A 50 4.22 -2.25 -4.54
N ALA A 51 3.47 -2.48 -5.62
CA ALA A 51 2.20 -3.22 -5.56
C ALA A 51 2.40 -4.62 -4.94
N SER A 52 3.55 -5.27 -5.17
CA SER A 52 3.90 -6.57 -4.59
C SER A 52 4.14 -6.54 -3.08
N ALA A 53 4.30 -5.37 -2.47
CA ALA A 53 4.40 -5.21 -1.02
C ALA A 53 3.04 -5.17 -0.32
N LEU A 54 1.93 -5.16 -1.07
CA LEU A 54 0.57 -5.05 -0.56
C LEU A 54 -0.18 -6.37 -0.68
N VAL A 55 -0.86 -6.78 0.40
CA VAL A 55 -1.72 -7.96 0.44
C VAL A 55 -3.06 -7.64 1.07
N THR A 56 -4.10 -8.36 0.68
CA THR A 56 -5.35 -8.41 1.46
C THR A 56 -5.17 -9.38 2.62
N ARG A 57 -5.84 -9.11 3.74
CA ARG A 57 -5.91 -10.06 4.84
C ARG A 57 -6.69 -11.28 4.33
N ARG A 58 -6.04 -12.44 4.22
CA ARG A 58 -6.75 -13.69 3.96
C ARG A 58 -7.70 -13.95 5.13
N ARG A 59 -8.95 -14.28 4.80
CA ARG A 59 -9.94 -14.78 5.77
C ARG A 59 -9.50 -16.11 6.32
#